data_AF-A0A4Z0QUK3-F1
#
_entry.id   AF-A0A4Z0QUK3-F1
#
_cell.length_a   1.000
_cell.length_b   1.000
_cell.length_c   1.000
_cell.angle_alpha   90.00
_cell.angle_beta   90.00
_cell.angle_gamma   90.00
#
_symmetry.space_group_name_H-M   'P 1'
#
loop_
_entity.id
_entity.type
_entity.pdbx_description
1 polymer ?
#
loop_
_entity_poly.entity_id
_entity_poly.type
_entity_poly.pdbx_seq_one_letter_code
_entity_poly.pdbx_strand_id
1 'polypeptide(L)'
;MESLPCASCKGLCCGPVPVTQQELKDIKNRIMEMPHQYRLKLKNQLRYYGTCIFYDLDKNKCSIHSARPSICRAFGHYSNLICFRKPEVAKKQNWNVTENPIGILSVDYTWKNLK
;
A
#
# COMPACT_ATOMS: atom_id res chain seq x y z
N MET A 1 -7.90 -13.67 9.46
CA MET A 1 -8.72 -12.87 8.53
C MET A 1 -8.92 -13.70 7.28
N GLU A 2 -10.11 -13.66 6.67
CA GLU A 2 -10.33 -14.32 5.37
C GLU A 2 -9.37 -13.76 4.31
N SER A 3 -8.89 -14.60 3.40
CA SER A 3 -7.99 -14.18 2.32
C SER A 3 -8.74 -13.36 1.26
N LEU A 4 -8.12 -12.26 0.82
CA LEU A 4 -8.53 -11.47 -0.34
C LEU A 4 -7.90 -12.03 -1.62
N PRO A 5 -8.58 -11.94 -2.79
CA PRO A 5 -8.10 -12.46 -4.07
C PRO A 5 -7.04 -11.55 -4.72
N CYS A 6 -6.10 -11.00 -3.94
CA CYS A 6 -5.12 -10.01 -4.38
C CYS A 6 -4.25 -10.49 -5.56
N ALA A 7 -4.00 -11.80 -5.65
CA ALA A 7 -3.26 -12.39 -6.76
C ALA A 7 -3.93 -12.18 -8.13
N SER A 8 -5.25 -11.96 -8.16
CA SER A 8 -6.03 -11.76 -9.39
C SER A 8 -6.15 -10.30 -9.83
N CYS A 9 -5.81 -9.34 -8.97
CA CYS A 9 -6.06 -7.92 -9.23
C CYS A 9 -4.82 -7.13 -9.66
N LYS A 10 -3.61 -7.70 -9.61
CA LYS A 10 -2.35 -7.06 -10.04
C LYS A 10 -2.15 -5.64 -9.49
N GLY A 11 -2.62 -5.39 -8.26
CA GLY A 11 -2.43 -4.10 -7.58
C GLY A 11 -3.33 -2.97 -8.07
N LEU A 12 -4.41 -3.26 -8.81
CA LEU A 12 -5.38 -2.24 -9.25
C LEU A 12 -6.01 -1.44 -8.10
N CYS A 13 -6.01 -1.98 -6.88
CA CYS A 13 -6.49 -1.32 -5.67
C CYS A 13 -5.37 -0.68 -4.81
N CYS A 14 -4.12 -0.76 -5.25
CA CYS A 14 -2.98 -0.28 -4.47
C CYS A 14 -2.69 1.18 -4.82
N GLY A 15 -3.33 2.13 -4.15
CA GLY A 15 -3.01 3.57 -4.24
C GLY A 15 -4.12 4.43 -4.86
N PRO A 16 -4.12 5.76 -4.61
CA PRO A 16 -3.31 6.53 -3.65
C PRO A 16 -3.63 6.20 -2.19
N VAL A 17 -2.64 6.32 -1.27
CA VAL A 17 -2.78 5.91 0.13
C VAL A 17 -2.39 7.02 1.10
N PRO A 18 -3.29 7.50 1.98
CA PRO A 18 -2.94 8.43 3.04
C PRO A 18 -2.05 7.75 4.08
N VAL A 19 -1.07 8.49 4.63
CA VAL A 19 -0.16 7.99 5.66
C VAL A 19 0.01 8.93 6.84
N THR A 20 0.19 8.37 8.01
CA THR A 20 0.57 9.10 9.22
C THR A 20 2.09 9.27 9.31
N GLN A 21 2.56 10.10 10.25
CA GLN A 21 3.99 10.32 10.45
C GLN A 21 4.73 9.04 10.87
N GLN A 22 4.11 8.24 11.75
CA GLN A 22 4.71 6.99 12.20
C GLN A 22 4.78 5.96 11.06
N GLU A 23 3.71 5.83 10.26
CA GLU A 23 3.71 4.93 9.11
C GLU A 23 4.76 5.33 8.07
N LEU A 24 4.94 6.63 7.82
CA LEU A 24 5.98 7.11 6.91
C LEU A 24 7.39 6.75 7.43
N LYS A 25 7.63 6.86 8.74
CA LYS A 25 8.89 6.45 9.37
C LYS A 25 9.15 4.96 9.19
N ASP A 26 8.13 4.13 9.44
CA ASP A 26 8.24 2.67 9.27
C ASP A 26 8.50 2.27 7.82
N ILE A 27 7.85 2.96 6.87
CA ILE A 27 8.07 2.78 5.44
C ILE A 27 9.51 3.13 5.07
N LYS A 28 10.04 4.27 5.55
CA LYS A 28 11.44 4.68 5.30
C LYS A 28 12.42 3.64 5.85
N ASN A 29 12.23 3.17 7.08
CA ASN A 29 13.05 2.11 7.67
C ASN A 29 13.02 0.86 6.81
N ARG A 30 11.83 0.42 6.39
CA ARG A 30 11.67 -0.75 5.55
C ARG A 30 12.37 -0.61 4.19
N ILE A 31 12.38 0.59 3.61
CA ILE A 31 13.09 0.89 2.35
C ILE A 31 14.60 0.85 2.54
N MET A 32 15.13 1.38 3.66
CA MET A 32 16.56 1.32 3.96
C MET A 32 17.08 -0.12 4.05
N GLU A 33 16.26 -1.03 4.59
CA GLU A 33 16.54 -2.48 4.63
C GLU A 33 16.41 -3.17 3.26
N MET A 34 15.80 -2.54 2.25
CA MET A 34 15.67 -3.16 0.93
C MET A 34 17.00 -3.15 0.17
N PRO A 35 17.40 -4.30 -0.43
CA PRO A 35 18.55 -4.35 -1.31
C PRO A 35 18.47 -3.28 -2.40
N HIS A 36 19.58 -2.56 -2.63
CA HIS A 36 19.63 -1.45 -3.57
C HIS A 36 19.13 -1.85 -4.98
N GLN A 37 19.55 -3.01 -5.47
CA GLN A 37 19.11 -3.55 -6.77
C GLN A 37 17.59 -3.76 -6.82
N TYR A 38 16.97 -4.20 -5.72
CA TYR A 38 15.53 -4.40 -5.66
C TYR A 38 14.78 -3.06 -5.68
N ARG A 39 15.28 -2.05 -4.96
CA ARG A 39 14.72 -0.68 -5.01
C ARG A 39 14.79 -0.09 -6.41
N LEU A 40 15.90 -0.29 -7.13
CA LEU A 40 16.04 0.15 -8.52
C LEU A 40 15.04 -0.54 -9.45
N LYS A 41 14.88 -1.87 -9.31
CA LYS A 41 13.87 -2.62 -10.08
C LYS A 41 12.47 -2.06 -9.86
N LEU A 42 12.06 -1.88 -8.59
CA LEU A 42 10.76 -1.30 -8.27
C LEU A 42 10.59 0.09 -8.87
N LYS A 43 11.59 0.96 -8.71
CA LYS A 43 11.53 2.34 -9.23
C LYS A 43 11.31 2.39 -10.74
N ASN A 44 11.85 1.44 -11.50
CA ASN A 44 11.82 1.44 -12.96
C ASN A 44 10.62 0.68 -13.57
N GLN A 45 9.75 0.08 -12.75
CA GLN A 45 8.53 -0.56 -13.26
C GLN A 45 7.55 0.47 -13.83
N LEU A 46 7.06 0.24 -15.05
CA LEU A 46 5.99 1.00 -15.68
C LEU A 46 4.65 0.64 -15.02
N ARG A 47 3.94 1.63 -14.49
CA ARG A 47 2.71 1.46 -13.70
C ARG A 47 1.54 2.21 -14.31
N TYR A 48 0.34 1.71 -14.09
CA TYR A 48 -0.88 2.50 -14.29
C TYR A 48 -0.89 3.69 -13.33
N TYR A 49 -1.44 4.80 -13.78
CA TYR A 49 -1.60 6.00 -12.97
C TYR A 49 -2.33 5.68 -11.66
N GLY A 50 -1.87 6.28 -10.55
CA GLY A 50 -2.41 6.03 -9.21
C GLY A 50 -1.92 4.75 -8.52
N THR A 51 -1.23 3.84 -9.23
CA THR A 51 -0.68 2.63 -8.61
C THR A 51 0.50 2.97 -7.71
N CYS A 52 0.52 2.40 -6.51
CA CYS A 52 1.51 2.63 -5.48
C CYS A 52 2.90 2.22 -5.96
N ILE A 53 3.89 3.09 -5.72
CA ILE A 53 5.29 2.87 -6.10
C ILE A 53 5.93 1.63 -5.44
N PHE A 54 5.37 1.12 -4.35
CA PHE A 54 5.86 -0.07 -3.66
C PHE A 54 5.20 -1.36 -4.08
N TYR A 55 4.16 -1.29 -4.92
CA TYR A 55 3.61 -2.49 -5.51
C TYR A 55 4.61 -3.02 -6.55
N ASP A 56 5.04 -4.27 -6.36
CA ASP A 56 5.88 -5.03 -7.28
C ASP A 56 4.99 -5.72 -8.30
N LEU A 57 4.99 -5.20 -9.53
CA LEU A 57 4.19 -5.74 -10.63
C LEU A 57 4.66 -7.13 -11.07
N ASP A 58 5.98 -7.36 -11.06
CA ASP A 58 6.58 -8.62 -11.50
C ASP A 58 6.26 -9.75 -10.52
N LYS A 59 6.30 -9.43 -9.21
CA LYS A 59 6.00 -10.41 -8.14
C LYS A 59 4.57 -10.37 -7.64
N ASN A 60 3.72 -9.50 -8.20
CA ASN A 60 2.31 -9.37 -7.84
C ASN A 60 2.09 -9.15 -6.33
N LYS A 61 2.95 -8.35 -5.67
CA LYS A 61 2.95 -8.20 -4.20
C LYS A 61 3.40 -6.82 -3.73
N CYS A 62 3.01 -6.46 -2.50
CA CYS A 62 3.50 -5.24 -1.87
C CYS A 62 4.93 -5.44 -1.33
N SER A 63 5.88 -4.61 -1.78
CA SER A 63 7.28 -4.70 -1.35
C SER A 63 7.51 -4.25 0.10
N ILE A 64 6.63 -3.39 0.61
CA ILE A 64 6.62 -2.93 2.01
C ILE A 64 5.57 -3.66 2.85
N HIS A 65 5.25 -4.93 2.54
CA HIS A 65 4.12 -5.65 3.17
C HIS A 65 4.08 -5.55 4.72
N SER A 66 5.24 -5.61 5.37
CA SER A 66 5.41 -5.50 6.83
C SER A 66 5.16 -4.08 7.36
N ALA A 67 5.47 -3.05 6.57
CA ALA A 67 5.30 -1.63 6.90
C ALA A 67 4.10 -0.99 6.19
N ARG A 68 3.10 -1.79 5.78
CA ARG A 68 1.90 -1.26 5.12
C ARG A 68 1.16 -0.29 6.05
N PRO A 69 0.66 0.84 5.53
CA PRO A 69 -0.24 1.69 6.30
C PRO A 69 -1.43 0.92 6.88
N SER A 70 -1.93 1.36 8.01
CA SER A 70 -3.12 0.83 8.70
C SER A 70 -4.31 0.71 7.76
N ILE A 71 -4.59 1.72 6.94
CA ILE A 71 -5.64 1.70 5.93
C ILE A 71 -5.44 0.57 4.90
N CYS A 72 -4.21 0.31 4.45
CA CYS A 72 -3.89 -0.80 3.55
C CYS A 72 -4.09 -2.17 4.20
N ARG A 73 -3.90 -2.28 5.52
CA ARG A 73 -4.16 -3.50 6.29
C ARG A 73 -5.65 -3.70 6.55
N ALA A 74 -6.41 -2.61 6.66
CA ALA A 74 -7.86 -2.63 6.85
C ALA A 74 -8.63 -2.91 5.55
N PHE A 75 -8.06 -2.54 4.40
CA PHE A 75 -8.69 -2.71 3.09
C PHE A 75 -9.18 -4.15 2.85
N GLY A 76 -10.41 -4.27 2.36
CA GLY A 76 -11.13 -5.52 2.09
C GLY A 76 -11.84 -6.14 3.30
N HIS A 77 -11.66 -5.60 4.51
CA HIS A 77 -12.24 -6.17 5.74
C HIS A 77 -13.25 -5.27 6.44
N TYR A 78 -13.27 -3.97 6.15
CA TYR A 78 -14.13 -2.98 6.80
C TYR A 78 -15.16 -2.44 5.81
N SER A 79 -16.38 -2.14 6.29
CA SER A 79 -17.54 -1.79 5.45
C SER A 79 -17.35 -0.57 4.55
N ASN A 80 -16.47 0.37 4.92
CA ASN A 80 -16.11 1.54 4.10
C ASN A 80 -14.82 1.35 3.27
N LEU A 81 -14.17 0.18 3.35
CA LEU A 81 -12.94 -0.14 2.62
C LEU A 81 -13.12 -1.48 1.89
N ILE A 82 -14.07 -1.53 0.96
CA ILE A 82 -14.51 -2.77 0.32
C ILE A 82 -13.54 -3.19 -0.79
N CYS A 83 -13.20 -4.47 -0.85
CA CYS A 83 -12.57 -5.05 -2.03
C CYS A 83 -13.65 -5.37 -3.08
N PHE A 84 -13.64 -4.69 -4.22
CA PHE A 84 -14.66 -4.88 -5.28
C PHE A 84 -14.72 -6.31 -5.86
N ARG A 85 -13.64 -7.10 -5.73
CA ARG A 85 -13.61 -8.50 -6.18
C ARG A 85 -14.18 -9.49 -5.15
N LYS A 86 -14.32 -9.08 -3.90
CA LYS A 86 -14.76 -9.94 -2.80
C LYS A 86 -15.47 -9.12 -1.71
N PRO A 87 -16.57 -8.42 -2.06
CA PRO A 87 -17.24 -7.49 -1.15
C PRO A 87 -17.78 -8.16 0.12
N GLU A 88 -18.13 -9.43 0.05
CA GLU A 88 -18.69 -10.22 1.16
C GLU A 88 -17.73 -10.39 2.36
N VAL A 89 -16.42 -10.12 2.18
CA VAL A 89 -15.41 -10.18 3.25
C VAL A 89 -15.43 -8.94 4.15
N ALA A 90 -16.00 -7.83 3.67
CA ALA A 90 -16.04 -6.55 4.38
C ALA A 90 -17.11 -6.52 5.49
N LYS A 91 -16.96 -7.41 6.49
CA LYS A 91 -17.95 -7.63 7.56
C LYS A 91 -17.70 -6.79 8.81
N LYS A 92 -16.54 -6.14 8.95
CA LYS A 92 -16.25 -5.26 10.10
C LYS A 92 -16.97 -3.93 9.92
N GLN A 93 -17.22 -3.26 11.04
CA GLN A 93 -17.70 -1.87 11.07
C GLN A 93 -16.78 -0.92 10.30
N ASN A 94 -17.18 0.33 10.12
CA ASN A 94 -16.37 1.31 9.39
C ASN A 94 -14.98 1.47 10.03
N TRP A 95 -13.96 1.47 9.17
CA TRP A 95 -12.61 1.82 9.57
C TRP A 95 -12.55 3.32 9.82
N ASN A 96 -12.04 3.69 10.99
CA ASN A 96 -11.84 5.08 11.38
C ASN A 96 -10.33 5.36 11.45
N VAL A 97 -9.97 6.54 10.98
CA VAL A 97 -8.61 7.07 11.07
C VAL A 97 -8.33 7.43 12.52
N THR A 98 -7.22 6.95 13.08
CA THR A 98 -6.79 7.30 14.44
C THR A 98 -5.94 8.56 14.49
N GLU A 99 -5.27 8.92 13.40
CA GLU A 99 -4.35 10.05 13.29
C GLU A 99 -4.49 10.74 11.94
N ASN A 100 -4.42 12.07 11.91
CA ASN A 100 -4.50 12.83 10.67
C ASN A 100 -3.37 12.44 9.70
N PRO A 101 -3.69 12.15 8.43
CA PRO A 101 -2.67 11.91 7.41
C PRO A 101 -1.81 13.16 7.20
N ILE A 102 -0.51 12.96 7.01
CA ILE A 102 0.45 14.02 6.69
C ILE A 102 0.71 14.15 5.18
N GLY A 103 0.15 13.24 4.39
CA GLY A 103 0.23 13.24 2.94
C GLY A 103 -0.13 11.86 2.35
N ILE A 104 0.08 11.74 1.04
CA ILE A 104 -0.34 10.60 0.23
C ILE A 104 0.89 9.92 -0.37
N LEU A 105 1.02 8.60 -0.17
CA LEU A 105 2.06 7.79 -0.82
C LEU A 105 1.91 7.81 -2.33
N SER A 106 3.04 7.89 -3.04
CA SER A 106 3.12 7.94 -4.50
C SER A 106 2.63 9.25 -5.13
N VAL A 107 2.16 10.20 -4.32
CA VAL A 107 1.81 11.56 -4.74
C VAL A 107 2.75 12.56 -4.05
N ASP A 108 2.60 12.74 -2.72
CA ASP A 108 3.43 13.63 -1.92
C ASP A 108 4.76 12.96 -1.54
N TYR A 109 4.71 11.65 -1.24
CA TYR A 109 5.88 10.86 -0.87
C TYR A 109 6.25 9.90 -2.01
N THR A 110 7.22 10.34 -2.80
CA THR A 110 7.79 9.57 -3.92
C THR A 110 9.17 9.02 -3.55
N TRP A 111 9.79 8.27 -4.48
CA TRP A 111 11.19 7.84 -4.35
C TRP A 111 12.19 8.99 -4.12
N LYS A 112 11.82 10.25 -4.36
CA LYS A 112 12.67 11.42 -4.03
C LYS A 112 12.64 11.77 -2.55
N ASN A 113 11.48 11.60 -1.90
CA ASN A 113 11.21 11.98 -0.51
C ASN A 113 11.52 10.85 0.50
N LEU A 114 11.76 9.64 -0.01
CA LEU A 114 11.89 8.39 0.74
C LEU A 114 13.31 7.79 0.70
N LYS A 115 14.27 8.56 0.18
CA LYS A 115 15.70 8.25 0.22
C LYS A 115 16.34 8.82 1.47
#